data_AF-A0A6J6BZ32-F1
#
_entry.id   AF-A0A6J6BZ32-F1
#
_cell.length_a   1.000
_cell.length_b   1.000
_cell.length_c   1.000
_cell.angle_alpha   90.00
_cell.angle_beta   90.00
_cell.angle_gamma   90.00
#
_symmetry.space_group_name_H-M   'P 1'
#
loop_
_entity.id
_entity.type
_entity.pdbx_description
1 polymer ?
#
loop_
_entity_poly.entity_id
_entity_poly.type
_entity_poly.pdbx_seq_one_letter_code
_entity_poly.pdbx_strand_id
1 'polypeptide(L)' 'MGRGRQKAKNTKVARELKYFSPNTDYSALEAELSAKAGSENEEYVDRWADDTEEDDYAPSDDDRVVELDDDK' A
#
# COMPACT_ATOMS: atom_id res chain seq x y z
N MET A 1 -1.36 -8.06 -42.68
CA MET A 1 -0.99 -6.67 -42.29
C MET A 1 -1.72 -6.17 -41.02
N GLY A 2 -2.08 -7.00 -40.03
CA GLY A 2 -2.85 -6.56 -38.85
C GLY A 2 -2.13 -6.60 -37.48
N ARG A 3 -0.99 -7.30 -37.38
CA ARG A 3 -0.37 -7.61 -36.08
C ARG A 3 0.24 -6.40 -35.36
N GLY A 4 0.83 -5.44 -36.08
CA GLY A 4 1.43 -4.25 -35.47
C GLY A 4 0.41 -3.35 -34.77
N ARG A 5 -0.79 -3.20 -35.34
CA ARG A 5 -1.88 -2.43 -34.75
C ARG A 5 -2.43 -3.10 -33.50
N GLN A 6 -2.59 -4.43 -33.53
CA GLN A 6 -2.99 -5.20 -32.35
C GLN A 6 -1.95 -5.11 -31.23
N LYS A 7 -0.66 -5.25 -31.56
CA LYS A 7 0.43 -5.10 -30.57
C LYS A 7 0.39 -3.72 -29.92
N ALA A 8 0.25 -2.65 -30.71
CA ALA A 8 0.16 -1.28 -30.18
C ALA A 8 -1.05 -1.09 -29.26
N LYS A 9 -2.24 -1.59 -29.65
CA LYS A 9 -3.45 -1.56 -28.81
C LYS A 9 -3.25 -2.33 -27.50
N ASN A 10 -2.70 -3.53 -27.56
CA ASN A 10 -2.48 -4.36 -26.38
C ASN A 10 -1.46 -3.71 -25.42
N THR A 11 -0.39 -3.12 -25.93
CA THR A 11 0.59 -2.39 -25.08
C THR A 11 -0.01 -1.13 -24.45
N LYS A 12 -0.98 -0.49 -25.10
CA LYS A 12 -1.72 0.64 -24.51
C LYS A 12 -2.61 0.14 -23.36
N VAL A 13 -3.45 -0.86 -23.61
CA VAL A 13 -4.32 -1.47 -22.60
C VAL A 13 -3.53 -2.03 -21.42
N ALA A 14 -2.40 -2.70 -21.68
CA ALA A 14 -1.56 -3.25 -20.61
C ALA A 14 -0.98 -2.15 -19.72
N ARG A 15 -0.60 -0.99 -20.28
CA ARG A 15 -0.14 0.16 -19.49
C ARG A 15 -1.28 0.79 -18.70
N GLU A 16 -2.45 0.93 -19.32
CA GLU A 16 -3.65 1.39 -18.62
C GLU A 16 -3.92 0.47 -17.43
N LEU A 17 -3.96 -0.85 -17.61
CA LEU A 17 -4.17 -1.82 -16.52
C LEU A 17 -3.06 -1.78 -15.45
N LYS A 18 -1.80 -1.66 -15.85
CA LYS A 18 -0.67 -1.64 -14.90
C LYS A 18 -0.70 -0.41 -13.99
N TYR A 19 -1.10 0.74 -14.53
CA TYR A 19 -1.14 2.01 -13.82
C TYR A 19 -2.57 2.46 -13.49
N PHE A 20 -3.55 1.56 -13.62
CA PHE A 20 -4.93 1.84 -13.26
C PHE A 20 -5.05 1.79 -11.75
N SER A 21 -5.29 2.96 -11.17
CA SER A 21 -5.78 3.07 -9.80
C SER A 21 -7.29 3.31 -9.88
N PRO A 22 -8.12 2.38 -9.38
CA PRO A 22 -9.56 2.63 -9.32
C PRO A 22 -9.85 3.80 -8.38
N ASN A 23 -10.79 4.65 -8.76
CA ASN A 23 -11.30 5.65 -7.84
C ASN A 23 -12.09 4.94 -6.74
N THR A 24 -11.68 5.14 -5.49
CA THR A 24 -12.39 4.62 -4.32
C THR A 24 -13.43 5.62 -3.86
N ASP A 25 -14.67 5.19 -3.68
CA ASP A 25 -15.69 6.01 -3.05
C ASP A 25 -15.50 5.99 -1.53
N TYR A 26 -14.86 7.04 -1.00
CA TYR A 26 -14.60 7.17 0.43
C TYR A 26 -15.87 7.33 1.26
N SER A 27 -16.95 7.87 0.68
CA SER A 27 -18.21 8.09 1.40
C SER A 27 -18.93 6.77 1.69
N ALA A 28 -18.94 5.84 0.72
CA ALA A 28 -19.46 4.50 0.89
C ALA A 28 -18.61 3.69 1.88
N LEU A 29 -17.28 3.80 1.79
CA LEU A 29 -16.35 3.11 2.69
C LEU A 29 -16.53 3.53 4.16
N GLU A 30 -16.68 4.83 4.41
CA GLU A 30 -16.90 5.35 5.76
C GLU A 30 -18.23 4.85 6.35
N ALA A 31 -19.30 4.80 5.54
CA ALA A 31 -20.59 4.28 5.96
C ALA A 31 -20.51 2.78 6.34
N GLU A 32 -19.78 1.97 5.58
CA GLU A 32 -19.57 0.55 5.88
C GLU A 32 -18.72 0.35 7.15
N LEU A 33 -17.63 1.12 7.29
CA LEU A 33 -16.77 1.05 8.47
C LEU A 33 -17.48 1.51 9.74
N SER A 34 -18.24 2.59 9.68
CA SER A 34 -19.02 3.09 10.83
C SER A 34 -20.14 2.12 11.22
N ALA A 35 -20.80 1.48 10.25
CA ALA A 35 -21.80 0.44 10.53
C ALA A 35 -21.18 -0.80 11.21
N LYS A 36 -19.93 -1.14 10.89
CA LYS A 36 -19.21 -2.28 11.46
C LYS A 36 -18.53 -1.97 12.80
N ALA A 37 -18.08 -0.73 13.00
CA ALA A 37 -17.34 -0.29 14.18
C ALA A 37 -18.15 -0.38 15.49
N GLY A 38 -19.48 -0.31 15.43
CA GLY A 38 -20.33 -0.38 16.62
C GLY A 38 -20.46 -1.76 17.29
N SER A 39 -20.02 -2.85 16.63
CA SER A 39 -20.18 -4.22 17.15
C SER A 39 -18.89 -5.02 17.27
N GLU A 40 -17.86 -4.73 16.48
CA GLU A 40 -16.62 -5.53 16.45
C GLU A 40 -15.42 -4.81 17.10
N ASN A 41 -15.45 -3.48 17.24
CA ASN A 41 -14.27 -2.70 17.61
C ASN A 41 -13.88 -2.85 19.10
N GLU A 42 -14.84 -3.13 19.99
CA GLU A 42 -14.57 -3.34 21.41
C GLU A 42 -13.69 -4.57 21.67
N GLU A 43 -13.75 -5.62 20.83
CA GLU A 43 -12.96 -6.85 21.01
C GLU A 43 -11.50 -6.70 20.54
N TYR A 44 -11.21 -5.79 19.61
CA TYR A 44 -9.87 -5.60 19.04
C TYR A 44 -9.01 -4.59 19.80
N VAL A 45 -9.61 -3.67 20.56
CA VAL A 45 -8.87 -2.66 21.34
C VAL A 45 -8.03 -3.30 22.43
N ASP A 46 -8.55 -4.32 23.12
CA ASP A 46 -7.84 -4.97 24.23
C ASP A 46 -6.81 -6.01 23.76
N ARG A 47 -7.02 -6.66 22.61
CA ARG A 47 -6.17 -7.77 22.14
C ARG A 47 -4.75 -7.37 21.74
N TRP A 48 -4.57 -6.13 21.29
CA TRP A 48 -3.31 -5.64 20.73
C TRP A 48 -2.64 -4.55 21.57
N ALA A 49 -3.27 -4.13 22.68
CA ALA A 49 -2.70 -3.11 23.57
C ALA A 49 -1.42 -3.60 24.28
N ASP A 50 -1.35 -4.88 24.63
CA ASP A 50 -0.23 -5.49 25.38
C ASP A 50 1.07 -5.63 24.54
N ASP A 51 0.97 -5.68 23.21
CA ASP A 51 2.12 -5.87 22.29
C ASP A 51 2.92 -4.58 22.04
N THR A 52 2.40 -3.42 22.46
CA THR A 52 3.03 -2.11 22.23
C THR A 52 3.87 -1.59 23.39
N GLU A 53 3.79 -2.21 24.57
CA GLU A 53 4.59 -1.78 25.72
C GLU A 53 5.99 -2.42 25.78
N GLU A 54 6.32 -3.39 24.92
CA GLU A 54 7.61 -4.11 24.96
C GLU A 54 8.62 -3.71 23.86
N ASP A 55 8.22 -2.96 22.81
CA ASP A 55 9.12 -2.56 21.71
C ASP A 55 9.72 -1.15 21.93
N ASP A 56 10.37 -0.98 23.09
CA ASP A 56 11.26 0.15 23.37
C ASP A 56 12.50 0.03 22.45
N TYR A 57 12.41 0.66 21.28
CA TYR A 57 13.52 1.21 20.51
C TYR A 57 14.75 0.29 20.37
N ALA A 58 14.66 -0.73 19.53
CA ALA A 58 15.88 -1.35 18.98
C ALA A 58 16.67 -0.26 18.23
N PRO A 59 17.90 0.11 18.66
CA PRO A 59 18.72 1.05 17.91
C PRO A 59 18.97 0.44 16.53
N SER A 60 18.52 1.11 15.47
CA SER A 60 18.82 0.69 14.11
C SER A 60 20.33 0.81 13.89
N ASP A 61 21.05 -0.30 13.93
CA ASP A 61 22.43 -0.44 13.44
C ASP A 61 22.47 -0.28 11.89
N ASP A 62 21.98 0.84 11.37
CA ASP A 62 22.08 1.19 9.94
C ASP A 62 23.17 2.24 9.71
N ASP A 63 24.39 1.92 10.13
CA ASP A 63 25.62 2.66 9.81
C ASP A 63 26.15 2.28 8.40
N ARG A 64 25.27 2.14 7.41
CA ARG A 64 25.71 1.90 6.03
C ARG A 64 26.14 3.22 5.39
N VAL A 65 27.44 3.50 5.48
CA VAL A 65 28.10 4.56 4.70
C VAL A 65 28.03 4.16 3.22
N VAL A 66 27.12 4.79 2.48
CA VAL A 66 27.10 4.73 1.02
C VAL A 66 28.25 5.59 0.50
N GLU A 67 29.34 4.94 0.10
CA GLU A 67 30.37 5.58 -0.73
C GLU A 67 29.74 5.89 -2.09
N LEU A 68 29.40 7.16 -2.31
CA LEU A 68 29.06 7.66 -3.62
C LEU A 68 30.37 7.69 -4.40
N ASP A 69 30.51 6.79 -5.38
CA ASP A 69 31.56 6.86 -6.40
C ASP A 69 31.35 8.15 -7.21
N ASP A 70 31.81 9.28 -6.69
CA ASP A 70 32.01 10.52 -7.43
C ASP A 70 33.30 10.37 -8.27
N ASP A 71 33.22 9.57 -9.34
CA ASP A 71 34.29 9.51 -10.34
C ASP A 71 33.75 9.36 -11.78
N LYS A 72 33.81 10.51 -12.48
CA LYS A 72 34.18 10.73 -13.90
C LYS A 72 33.21 10.40 -15.05
#